data_AF-A0A3P8ZQ98-F1
#
_entry.id   AF-A0A3P8ZQ98-F1
#
_cell.length_a   1.000
_cell.length_b   1.000
_cell.length_c   1.000
_cell.angle_alpha   90.00
_cell.angle_beta   90.00
_cell.angle_gamma   90.00
#
_symmetry.space_group_name_H-M   'P 1'
#
loop_
_entity.id
_entity.type
_entity.pdbx_description
1 polymer ?
#
loop_
_entity_poly.entity_id
_entity_poly.type
_entity_poly.pdbx_seq_one_letter_code
_entity_poly.pdbx_strand_id
1 'polypeptide(L)'
;MKWGWLFLGVLLSLGTLSWAEKGLEIPEYDGLDRVHNLNAKNYKSVMKKYDVMVIYYHAHVGNNKNAKKVFEMEELALELLTSPAALTYQLAAQVLDDFDDEDIGFGLVDEKKDHSVAKKLGLDEVESIYIFAEDEIIEYDGELAADTLVEFLYDVIEDPVEIIDNERELKGFHNIDEDIKLVGYFKSEKSPHFIEYDDAAEEFHPFIKFFATFDPKIARKLKLKLNEVDFYEPFMDEPVIIPGMPLTEEELVNYIEEHDRPTLRKLEPHSMYETWEDDINGEHIVAFAEEDDPDGFEFLEILKEVARENTDNPDLSIIWIDPDNFPLLVPYWERTFDIDLGSPQIGVVDVKDADSVWLDMDDDEDMPTAIELEDWIEDVLSGKIDPDEDDDDDDDDDDDDDDDDDDDDDDDDDDDDDDDDDDDDDDDDDDDDDDDDDDDDDDDDDDDDDDADDDDDDDDDDDDDDDDDDDDDDDDDDDDDDDDDDDDDDDDDDDDDDDDDDDDE
;
A
#
# COMPACT_ATOMS: atom_id res chain seq x y z
N MET A 1 -75.95 -7.71 -18.96
CA MET A 1 -74.60 -7.25 -19.37
C MET A 1 -74.21 -6.00 -18.57
N LYS A 2 -73.92 -6.12 -17.27
CA LYS A 2 -73.44 -5.00 -16.42
C LYS A 2 -72.66 -5.49 -15.18
N TRP A 3 -72.00 -6.65 -15.24
CA TRP A 3 -71.16 -7.16 -14.13
C TRP A 3 -69.70 -7.43 -14.52
N GLY A 4 -69.36 -7.39 -15.82
CA GLY A 4 -67.97 -7.56 -16.26
C GLY A 4 -67.06 -6.36 -16.01
N TRP A 5 -67.61 -5.16 -15.76
CA TRP A 5 -66.81 -3.95 -15.56
C TRP A 5 -66.51 -3.63 -14.08
N LEU A 6 -67.22 -4.27 -13.15
CA LEU A 6 -66.98 -4.09 -11.70
C LEU A 6 -65.81 -4.94 -11.19
N PHE A 7 -65.52 -6.07 -11.83
CA PHE A 7 -64.35 -6.89 -11.50
C PHE A 7 -63.05 -6.38 -12.12
N LEU A 8 -63.10 -5.65 -13.24
CA LEU A 8 -61.91 -5.06 -13.85
C LEU A 8 -61.38 -3.85 -13.05
N GLY A 9 -62.28 -3.10 -12.38
CA GLY A 9 -61.89 -1.97 -11.55
C GLY A 9 -61.22 -2.34 -10.22
N VAL A 10 -61.56 -3.50 -9.64
CA VAL A 10 -60.94 -3.98 -8.39
C VAL A 10 -59.57 -4.62 -8.65
N LEU A 11 -59.38 -5.26 -9.81
CA LEU A 11 -58.07 -5.77 -10.23
C LEU A 11 -57.09 -4.65 -10.62
N LEU A 12 -57.58 -3.52 -11.15
CA LEU A 12 -56.74 -2.35 -11.45
C LEU A 12 -56.39 -1.53 -10.20
N SER A 13 -57.12 -1.64 -9.09
CA SER A 13 -56.75 -1.02 -7.80
C SER A 13 -55.82 -1.89 -6.94
N LEU A 14 -55.56 -3.13 -7.35
CA LEU A 14 -54.57 -4.01 -6.73
C LEU A 14 -53.25 -4.08 -7.53
N GLY A 15 -53.17 -3.36 -8.66
CA GLY A 15 -52.06 -3.41 -9.61
C GLY A 15 -51.01 -2.30 -9.47
N THR A 16 -50.77 -1.75 -8.28
CA THR A 16 -49.63 -0.85 -7.99
C THR A 16 -49.20 -0.97 -6.52
N LEU A 17 -48.99 -2.20 -6.05
CA LEU A 17 -48.03 -2.47 -4.98
C LEU A 17 -47.12 -3.57 -5.52
N SER A 18 -46.46 -3.27 -6.64
CA SER A 18 -45.15 -3.84 -6.84
C SER A 18 -44.33 -3.26 -5.69
N TRP A 19 -44.06 -4.07 -4.67
CA TRP A 19 -42.84 -3.85 -3.92
C TRP A 19 -41.76 -3.89 -4.99
N ALA A 20 -41.20 -2.73 -5.34
CA ALA A 20 -39.89 -2.76 -5.95
C ALA A 20 -39.05 -3.52 -4.92
N GLU A 21 -38.55 -4.69 -5.32
CA GLU A 21 -37.45 -5.29 -4.58
C GLU A 21 -36.41 -4.17 -4.45
N LYS A 22 -36.04 -3.83 -3.21
CA LYS A 22 -34.96 -2.87 -2.97
C LYS A 22 -33.77 -3.42 -3.77
N GLY A 23 -33.37 -2.71 -4.81
CA GLY A 23 -32.20 -3.06 -5.60
C GLY A 23 -30.93 -2.75 -4.79
N LEU A 24 -29.78 -2.89 -5.45
CA LEU A 24 -28.53 -2.35 -4.93
C LEU A 24 -28.71 -0.84 -4.65
N GLU A 25 -28.68 -0.46 -3.38
CA GLU A 25 -28.66 0.94 -2.94
C GLU A 25 -27.19 1.27 -2.69
N ILE A 26 -26.60 2.14 -3.53
CA ILE A 26 -25.24 2.65 -3.30
C ILE A 26 -25.30 3.51 -2.03
N PRO A 27 -24.46 3.25 -1.01
CA PRO A 27 -24.42 4.07 0.19
C PRO A 27 -24.10 5.53 -0.16
N GLU A 28 -24.95 6.45 0.25
CA GLU A 28 -24.64 7.88 0.27
C GLU A 28 -24.21 8.24 1.70
N TYR A 29 -23.31 9.21 1.85
CA TYR A 29 -22.97 9.73 3.17
C TYR A 29 -24.24 10.18 3.89
N ASP A 30 -24.53 9.60 5.04
CA ASP A 30 -25.77 9.81 5.78
C ASP A 30 -25.78 11.09 6.62
N GLY A 31 -24.64 11.80 6.65
CA GLY A 31 -24.46 13.06 7.36
C GLY A 31 -24.17 12.90 8.86
N LEU A 32 -23.95 11.67 9.35
CA LEU A 32 -23.54 11.42 10.73
C LEU A 32 -22.02 11.54 10.87
N ASP A 33 -21.60 12.34 11.85
CA ASP A 33 -20.19 12.52 12.20
C ASP A 33 -19.68 11.30 12.99
N ARG A 34 -18.85 10.48 12.34
CA ARG A 34 -18.26 9.26 12.92
C ARG A 34 -16.80 9.43 13.33
N VAL A 35 -16.15 10.48 12.86
CA VAL A 35 -14.70 10.71 13.04
C VAL A 35 -14.41 11.46 14.35
N HIS A 36 -13.48 10.95 15.14
CA HIS A 36 -13.10 11.53 16.43
C HIS A 36 -12.04 12.62 16.26
N ASN A 37 -12.28 13.82 16.80
CA ASN A 37 -11.20 14.77 17.01
C ASN A 37 -10.38 14.38 18.25
N LEU A 38 -9.17 13.86 18.05
CA LEU A 38 -8.29 13.36 19.09
C LEU A 38 -7.46 14.50 19.69
N ASN A 39 -7.50 14.57 21.03
CA ASN A 39 -6.78 15.56 21.81
C ASN A 39 -6.32 14.96 23.13
N ALA A 40 -5.53 15.73 23.89
CA ALA A 40 -4.93 15.27 25.14
C ALA A 40 -5.93 14.75 26.19
N LYS A 41 -7.23 15.07 26.07
CA LYS A 41 -8.26 14.65 27.03
C LYS A 41 -8.92 13.32 26.66
N ASN A 42 -9.03 12.97 25.38
CA ASN A 42 -9.83 11.83 24.92
C ASN A 42 -9.02 10.74 24.23
N TYR A 43 -7.82 11.02 23.68
CA TYR A 43 -7.14 10.07 22.79
C TYR A 43 -7.01 8.67 23.42
N LYS A 44 -6.51 8.57 24.66
CA LYS A 44 -6.39 7.27 25.37
C LYS A 44 -7.69 6.49 25.51
N SER A 45 -8.82 7.18 25.70
CA SER A 45 -10.12 6.51 25.85
C SER A 45 -10.75 6.16 24.52
N VAL A 46 -10.45 6.90 23.46
CA VAL A 46 -10.94 6.63 22.11
C VAL A 46 -10.15 5.47 21.49
N MET A 47 -8.81 5.52 21.53
CA MET A 47 -7.96 4.43 21.03
C MET A 47 -8.38 3.07 21.61
N LYS A 48 -8.64 3.01 22.92
CA LYS A 48 -9.04 1.76 23.61
C LYS A 48 -10.44 1.23 23.27
N LYS A 49 -11.23 1.98 22.50
CA LYS A 49 -12.59 1.58 22.14
C LYS A 49 -12.60 0.72 20.88
N TYR A 50 -11.58 0.87 20.05
CA TYR A 50 -11.52 0.33 18.72
C TYR A 50 -10.37 -0.67 18.65
N ASP A 51 -10.58 -1.75 17.89
CA ASP A 51 -9.57 -2.77 17.63
C ASP A 51 -8.56 -2.22 16.60
N VAL A 52 -9.07 -1.52 15.58
CA VAL A 52 -8.26 -0.72 14.65
C VAL A 52 -8.60 0.76 14.75
N MET A 53 -7.60 1.62 14.86
CA MET A 53 -7.77 3.08 14.84
C MET A 53 -7.00 3.70 13.68
N VAL A 54 -7.75 4.21 12.70
CA VAL A 54 -7.25 5.03 11.60
C VAL A 54 -7.16 6.48 12.08
N ILE A 55 -6.03 7.15 11.88
CA ILE A 55 -5.79 8.54 12.29
C ILE A 55 -5.22 9.33 11.11
N TYR A 56 -5.94 10.37 10.70
CA TYR A 56 -5.39 11.36 9.76
C TYR A 56 -4.67 12.47 10.55
N TYR A 57 -3.35 12.56 10.41
CA TYR A 57 -2.52 13.60 11.02
C TYR A 57 -2.43 14.79 10.07
N HIS A 58 -3.15 15.86 10.36
CA HIS A 58 -3.40 16.89 9.35
C HIS A 58 -2.74 18.23 9.68
N ALA A 59 -2.39 18.96 8.62
CA ALA A 59 -1.90 20.32 8.74
C ALA A 59 -2.89 21.23 9.48
N HIS A 60 -2.36 22.18 10.25
CA HIS A 60 -3.21 23.10 10.99
C HIS A 60 -3.96 24.06 10.08
N VAL A 61 -5.28 23.89 9.97
CA VAL A 61 -6.16 24.84 9.28
C VAL A 61 -6.27 26.13 10.10
N GLY A 62 -5.63 27.20 9.60
CA GLY A 62 -5.52 28.48 10.30
C GLY A 62 -6.75 29.41 10.15
N ASN A 63 -7.05 30.15 11.22
CA ASN A 63 -8.09 31.19 11.23
C ASN A 63 -7.82 32.31 10.20
N ASN A 64 -8.63 32.41 9.15
CA ASN A 64 -8.75 33.65 8.40
C ASN A 64 -9.38 34.71 9.34
N LYS A 65 -8.65 35.80 9.64
CA LYS A 65 -8.92 36.76 10.75
C LYS A 65 -10.28 37.50 10.73
N ASN A 66 -11.19 37.17 9.82
CA ASN A 66 -12.47 37.85 9.64
C ASN A 66 -13.70 37.16 10.25
N ALA A 67 -13.61 35.92 10.74
CA ALA A 67 -14.71 35.26 11.44
C ALA A 67 -14.48 35.33 12.95
N LYS A 68 -15.25 36.17 13.65
CA LYS A 68 -15.18 36.30 15.11
C LYS A 68 -16.52 36.00 15.76
N LYS A 69 -16.44 35.08 16.72
CA LYS A 69 -17.35 34.79 17.84
C LYS A 69 -18.63 34.04 17.51
N VAL A 70 -18.66 32.82 18.06
CA VAL A 70 -19.78 31.86 18.24
C VAL A 70 -19.86 30.73 17.21
N PHE A 71 -19.23 30.87 16.04
CA PHE A 71 -19.15 29.81 15.02
C PHE A 71 -17.78 29.10 14.94
N GLU A 72 -16.80 29.50 15.74
CA GLU A 72 -15.37 29.11 15.61
C GLU A 72 -15.10 27.59 15.75
N MET A 73 -15.96 26.82 16.41
CA MET A 73 -15.84 25.35 16.51
C MET A 73 -16.61 24.63 15.41
N GLU A 74 -17.77 25.15 15.01
CA GLU A 74 -18.59 24.59 13.93
C GLU A 74 -17.98 24.90 12.55
N GLU A 75 -17.30 26.03 12.37
CA GLU A 75 -16.70 26.45 11.09
C GLU A 75 -15.37 25.73 10.83
N LEU A 76 -14.54 25.48 11.85
CA LEU A 76 -13.36 24.61 11.73
C LEU A 76 -13.75 23.14 11.55
N ALA A 77 -14.77 22.66 12.27
CA ALA A 77 -15.32 21.34 12.02
C ALA A 77 -15.91 21.28 10.61
N LEU A 78 -16.66 22.28 10.14
CA LEU A 78 -17.16 22.32 8.77
C LEU A 78 -16.04 22.42 7.74
N GLU A 79 -15.01 23.24 7.93
CA GLU A 79 -13.91 23.41 6.97
C GLU A 79 -13.09 22.12 6.85
N LEU A 80 -12.84 21.45 7.98
CA LEU A 80 -12.25 20.12 7.99
C LEU A 80 -13.20 19.09 7.37
N LEU A 81 -14.45 18.97 7.84
CA LEU A 81 -15.52 18.07 7.32
C LEU A 81 -15.95 18.35 5.87
N THR A 82 -15.55 19.49 5.28
CA THR A 82 -15.82 19.85 3.88
C THR A 82 -14.58 19.82 3.01
N SER A 83 -13.40 19.55 3.60
CA SER A 83 -12.26 19.12 2.79
C SER A 83 -12.64 17.81 2.09
N PRO A 84 -12.29 17.64 0.81
CA PRO A 84 -12.47 16.36 0.11
C PRO A 84 -11.92 15.18 0.92
N ALA A 85 -10.75 15.36 1.54
CA ALA A 85 -10.10 14.43 2.45
C ALA A 85 -11.02 13.96 3.59
N ALA A 86 -11.62 14.87 4.36
CA ALA A 86 -12.48 14.46 5.47
C ALA A 86 -13.80 13.85 5.01
N LEU A 87 -14.32 14.21 3.83
CA LEU A 87 -15.51 13.57 3.28
C LEU A 87 -15.20 12.12 2.87
N THR A 88 -14.07 11.90 2.21
CA THR A 88 -13.50 10.55 1.94
C THR A 88 -13.40 9.74 3.23
N TYR A 89 -12.81 10.34 4.26
CA TYR A 89 -12.60 9.71 5.56
C TYR A 89 -13.90 9.38 6.31
N GLN A 90 -14.92 10.24 6.22
CA GLN A 90 -16.25 9.98 6.80
C GLN A 90 -17.03 8.90 6.04
N LEU A 91 -16.85 8.80 4.73
CA LEU A 91 -17.43 7.74 3.91
C LEU A 91 -16.83 6.38 4.28
N ALA A 92 -15.50 6.30 4.38
CA ALA A 92 -14.81 5.09 4.86
C ALA A 92 -15.32 4.67 6.24
N ALA A 93 -15.39 5.63 7.18
CA ALA A 93 -15.95 5.40 8.50
C ALA A 93 -17.40 4.91 8.48
N GLN A 94 -18.24 5.37 7.55
CA GLN A 94 -19.62 4.90 7.41
C GLN A 94 -19.69 3.47 6.87
N VAL A 95 -18.86 3.12 5.89
CA VAL A 95 -18.85 1.78 5.30
C VAL A 95 -18.41 0.74 6.34
N LEU A 96 -17.41 1.08 7.15
CA LEU A 96 -16.84 0.17 8.16
C LEU A 96 -17.60 0.16 9.50
N ASP A 97 -18.49 1.14 9.77
CA ASP A 97 -19.36 1.15 10.98
C ASP A 97 -20.40 0.01 10.97
N ASP A 98 -20.71 -0.54 9.79
CA ASP A 98 -21.59 -1.71 9.61
C ASP A 98 -20.79 -3.03 9.53
N PHE A 99 -19.46 -3.00 9.69
CA PHE A 99 -18.62 -4.20 9.68
C PHE A 99 -18.66 -4.87 11.06
N ASP A 100 -19.12 -6.12 11.11
CA ASP A 100 -19.43 -6.82 12.37
C ASP A 100 -18.20 -7.52 12.99
N ASP A 101 -17.10 -7.68 12.25
CA ASP A 101 -15.97 -8.51 12.69
C ASP A 101 -14.98 -7.73 13.58
N GLU A 102 -14.69 -6.45 13.28
CA GLU A 102 -13.75 -5.60 14.04
C GLU A 102 -14.32 -4.19 14.31
N ASP A 103 -14.09 -3.62 15.51
CA ASP A 103 -14.49 -2.24 15.82
C ASP A 103 -13.45 -1.26 15.22
N ILE A 104 -13.70 -0.73 14.01
CA ILE A 104 -12.80 0.23 13.34
C ILE A 104 -13.18 1.68 13.68
N GLY A 105 -12.21 2.44 14.20
CA GLY A 105 -12.34 3.85 14.58
C GLY A 105 -11.59 4.79 13.64
N PHE A 106 -12.16 5.96 13.40
CA PHE A 106 -11.53 7.01 12.59
C PHE A 106 -11.25 8.26 13.42
N GLY A 107 -10.09 8.87 13.26
CA GLY A 107 -9.60 9.95 14.10
C GLY A 107 -8.88 11.05 13.34
N LEU A 108 -8.84 12.24 13.94
CA LEU A 108 -8.14 13.41 13.42
C LEU A 108 -7.23 13.98 14.49
N VAL A 109 -5.99 14.27 14.12
CA VAL A 109 -5.02 14.95 14.98
C VAL A 109 -4.50 16.20 14.26
N ASP A 110 -4.63 17.36 14.90
CA ASP A 110 -4.14 18.63 14.35
C ASP A 110 -2.67 18.84 14.73
N GLU A 111 -1.81 19.05 13.73
CA GLU A 111 -0.37 19.29 13.88
C GLU A 111 -0.01 20.29 14.96
N LYS A 112 -0.74 21.41 15.07
CA LYS A 112 -0.40 22.50 16.00
C LYS A 112 -1.21 22.46 17.28
N LYS A 113 -2.51 22.18 17.21
CA LYS A 113 -3.38 22.16 18.40
C LYS A 113 -3.10 20.94 19.27
N ASP A 114 -2.82 19.80 18.64
CA ASP A 114 -2.75 18.49 19.29
C ASP A 114 -1.37 17.84 19.12
N HIS A 115 -0.32 18.64 18.86
CA HIS A 115 1.09 18.22 18.76
C HIS A 115 1.54 17.25 19.86
N SER A 116 1.11 17.48 21.11
CA SER A 116 1.47 16.60 22.24
C SER A 116 0.84 15.21 22.19
N VAL A 117 -0.23 15.04 21.40
CA VAL A 117 -0.87 13.76 21.11
C VAL A 117 -0.14 13.11 19.94
N ALA A 118 0.09 13.83 18.85
CA ALA A 118 0.89 13.35 17.71
C ALA A 118 2.21 12.74 18.16
N LYS A 119 3.01 13.50 18.92
CA LYS A 119 4.28 13.02 19.49
C LYS A 119 4.16 11.79 20.40
N LYS A 120 3.02 11.57 21.05
CA LYS A 120 2.83 10.39 21.92
C LYS A 120 2.35 9.16 21.15
N LEU A 121 1.75 9.38 19.99
CA LEU A 121 1.28 8.34 19.10
C LEU A 121 2.31 8.02 18.02
N GLY A 122 3.41 8.80 17.91
CA GLY A 122 4.43 8.57 16.89
C GLY A 122 4.05 9.12 15.51
N LEU A 123 3.12 10.10 15.44
CA LEU A 123 2.74 10.71 14.17
C LEU A 123 3.77 11.79 13.82
N ASP A 124 4.60 11.50 12.83
CA ASP A 124 5.75 12.33 12.47
C ASP A 124 5.53 13.10 11.16
N GLU A 125 4.78 12.54 10.20
CA GLU A 125 4.52 13.15 8.91
C GLU A 125 3.13 13.81 8.80
N VAL A 126 3.14 15.10 8.48
CA VAL A 126 1.93 15.90 8.38
C VAL A 126 1.28 15.66 7.03
N GLU A 127 -0.04 15.51 7.05
CA GLU A 127 -0.88 15.13 5.91
C GLU A 127 -0.87 13.62 5.59
N SER A 128 -0.36 12.79 6.50
CA SER A 128 -0.36 11.31 6.38
C SER A 128 -1.45 10.63 7.23
N ILE A 129 -1.78 9.38 6.86
CA ILE A 129 -2.71 8.52 7.59
C ILE A 129 -1.92 7.44 8.34
N TYR A 130 -2.21 7.28 9.63
CA TYR A 130 -1.64 6.24 10.47
C TYR A 130 -2.72 5.28 10.93
N ILE A 131 -2.49 3.99 10.78
CA ILE A 131 -3.41 2.93 11.16
C ILE A 131 -2.79 2.16 12.33
N PHE A 132 -3.47 2.19 13.46
CA PHE A 132 -3.09 1.43 14.64
C PHE A 132 -3.91 0.15 14.63
N ALA A 133 -3.27 -0.99 14.43
CA ALA A 133 -3.89 -2.31 14.47
C ALA A 133 -3.07 -3.18 15.43
N GLU A 134 -3.72 -3.75 16.44
CA GLU A 134 -3.05 -4.49 17.50
C GLU A 134 -1.92 -3.69 18.20
N ASP A 135 -0.67 -4.14 18.10
CA ASP A 135 0.52 -3.46 18.62
C ASP A 135 1.32 -2.72 17.51
N GLU A 136 0.85 -2.78 16.25
CA GLU A 136 1.50 -2.20 15.07
C GLU A 136 0.96 -0.81 14.68
N ILE A 137 1.83 -0.03 14.03
CA ILE A 137 1.52 1.29 13.46
C ILE A 137 1.91 1.28 11.99
N ILE A 138 0.90 1.24 11.14
CA ILE A 138 1.05 1.24 9.68
C ILE A 138 0.90 2.69 9.19
N GLU A 139 1.87 3.18 8.43
CA GLU A 139 1.78 4.44 7.71
C GLU A 139 1.17 4.16 6.32
N TYR A 140 0.00 4.75 6.05
CA TYR A 140 -0.66 4.60 4.76
C TYR A 140 -0.20 5.73 3.85
N ASP A 141 0.54 5.35 2.81
CA ASP A 141 1.10 6.26 1.81
C ASP A 141 0.54 5.97 0.40
N GLY A 142 -0.79 5.82 0.35
CA GLY A 142 -1.57 5.60 -0.85
C GLY A 142 -2.51 6.74 -1.19
N GLU A 143 -3.27 6.56 -2.27
CA GLU A 143 -4.29 7.48 -2.76
C GLU A 143 -5.30 7.81 -1.64
N LEU A 144 -5.60 9.09 -1.48
CA LEU A 144 -6.62 9.56 -0.55
C LEU A 144 -8.05 9.40 -1.12
N ALA A 145 -8.44 8.16 -1.38
CA ALA A 145 -9.74 7.76 -1.89
C ALA A 145 -10.46 6.79 -0.92
N ALA A 146 -11.79 6.82 -0.91
CA ALA A 146 -12.58 6.13 0.14
C ALA A 146 -12.65 4.63 -0.11
N ASP A 147 -12.77 4.24 -1.37
CA ASP A 147 -12.67 2.87 -1.86
C ASP A 147 -11.29 2.29 -1.58
N THR A 148 -10.21 2.95 -2.02
CA THR A 148 -8.84 2.49 -1.79
C THR A 148 -8.53 2.32 -0.31
N LEU A 149 -8.87 3.29 0.53
CA LEU A 149 -8.64 3.20 1.98
C LEU A 149 -9.49 2.11 2.64
N VAL A 150 -10.73 1.89 2.19
CA VAL A 150 -11.59 0.82 2.74
C VAL A 150 -11.06 -0.55 2.34
N GLU A 151 -10.61 -0.71 1.09
CA GLU A 151 -9.97 -1.93 0.61
C GLU A 151 -8.70 -2.24 1.40
N PHE A 152 -7.82 -1.25 1.56
CA PHE A 152 -6.62 -1.39 2.38
C PHE A 152 -6.94 -1.79 3.82
N LEU A 153 -7.98 -1.20 4.43
CA LEU A 153 -8.39 -1.54 5.79
C LEU A 153 -9.02 -2.94 5.90
N TYR A 154 -9.56 -3.49 4.82
CA TYR A 154 -9.97 -4.90 4.80
C TYR A 154 -8.75 -5.82 4.83
N ASP A 155 -7.68 -5.47 4.12
CA ASP A 155 -6.44 -6.24 4.19
C ASP A 155 -5.80 -6.13 5.59
N VAL A 156 -5.77 -4.93 6.21
CA VAL A 156 -5.20 -4.73 7.56
C VAL A 156 -5.85 -5.61 8.63
N ILE A 157 -7.16 -5.87 8.54
CA ILE A 157 -7.88 -6.67 9.54
C ILE A 157 -7.87 -8.17 9.26
N GLU A 158 -7.34 -8.60 8.11
CA GLU A 158 -7.11 -10.02 7.84
C GLU A 158 -5.89 -10.52 8.62
N ASP A 159 -5.82 -11.84 8.83
CA ASP A 159 -4.67 -12.48 9.49
C ASP A 159 -3.40 -12.23 8.65
N PRO A 160 -2.25 -11.89 9.26
CA PRO A 160 -1.02 -11.55 8.52
C PRO A 160 -0.44 -12.75 7.75
N VAL A 161 -0.80 -13.98 8.14
CA VAL A 161 -0.35 -15.21 7.45
C VAL A 161 -1.53 -16.05 6.96
N GLU A 162 -1.67 -16.16 5.63
CA GLU A 162 -2.66 -17.00 4.99
C GLU A 162 -2.25 -18.49 4.95
N ILE A 163 -3.13 -19.39 5.41
CA ILE A 163 -2.84 -20.83 5.43
C ILE A 163 -3.32 -21.52 4.15
N ILE A 164 -2.37 -22.12 3.41
CA ILE A 164 -2.63 -22.96 2.24
C ILE A 164 -2.82 -24.42 2.69
N ASP A 165 -4.06 -24.87 2.72
CA ASP A 165 -4.45 -26.23 3.13
C ASP A 165 -4.84 -27.15 1.96
N ASN A 166 -5.18 -26.56 0.80
CA ASN A 166 -5.69 -27.32 -0.35
C ASN A 166 -5.16 -26.83 -1.71
N GLU A 167 -5.49 -27.59 -2.77
CA GLU A 167 -5.00 -27.30 -4.13
C GLU A 167 -5.61 -26.04 -4.76
N ARG A 168 -6.78 -25.60 -4.28
CA ARG A 168 -7.43 -24.39 -4.80
C ARG A 168 -6.74 -23.15 -4.25
N GLU A 169 -6.46 -23.12 -2.95
CA GLU A 169 -5.65 -22.07 -2.32
C GLU A 169 -4.25 -22.03 -2.91
N LEU A 170 -3.61 -23.19 -3.09
CA LEU A 170 -2.30 -23.25 -3.76
C LEU A 170 -2.34 -22.65 -5.18
N LYS A 171 -3.46 -22.83 -5.90
CA LYS A 171 -3.64 -22.19 -7.20
C LYS A 171 -3.83 -20.67 -7.05
N GLY A 172 -4.55 -20.21 -6.04
CA GLY A 172 -4.69 -18.79 -5.71
C GLY A 172 -3.33 -18.16 -5.45
N PHE A 173 -2.51 -18.77 -4.60
CA PHE A 173 -1.13 -18.36 -4.33
C PHE A 173 -0.29 -18.19 -5.60
N HIS A 174 -0.39 -19.13 -6.56
CA HIS A 174 0.35 -19.04 -7.82
C HIS A 174 -0.20 -18.03 -8.83
N ASN A 175 -1.35 -17.42 -8.58
CA ASN A 175 -1.93 -16.40 -9.45
C ASN A 175 -1.59 -14.97 -9.00
N ILE A 176 -0.96 -14.80 -7.83
CA ILE A 176 -0.53 -13.51 -7.30
C ILE A 176 0.84 -13.20 -7.90
N ASP A 177 0.91 -12.46 -9.00
CA ASP A 177 2.18 -12.20 -9.69
C ASP A 177 2.74 -10.79 -9.41
N GLU A 178 1.93 -9.89 -8.87
CA GLU A 178 2.25 -8.46 -8.76
C GLU A 178 2.84 -8.07 -7.40
N ASP A 179 2.54 -8.86 -6.36
CA ASP A 179 2.98 -8.62 -4.99
C ASP A 179 4.20 -9.45 -4.61
N ILE A 180 5.04 -8.89 -3.74
CA ILE A 180 6.01 -9.69 -2.99
C ILE A 180 5.22 -10.67 -2.13
N LYS A 181 5.58 -11.95 -2.20
CA LYS A 181 4.95 -12.98 -1.37
C LYS A 181 5.95 -13.99 -0.84
N LEU A 182 5.70 -14.46 0.37
CA LEU A 182 6.50 -15.49 1.03
C LEU A 182 5.64 -16.73 1.29
N VAL A 183 6.26 -17.92 1.24
CA VAL A 183 5.58 -19.14 1.67
C VAL A 183 6.48 -20.05 2.49
N GLY A 184 6.05 -20.36 3.72
CA GLY A 184 6.75 -21.25 4.64
C GLY A 184 6.08 -22.61 4.81
N TYR A 185 6.86 -23.69 4.95
CA TYR A 185 6.34 -25.00 5.38
C TYR A 185 6.70 -25.30 6.83
N PHE A 186 5.71 -25.33 7.71
CA PHE A 186 5.92 -25.57 9.14
C PHE A 186 5.19 -26.81 9.64
N LYS A 187 5.50 -27.20 10.88
CA LYS A 187 4.91 -28.40 11.50
C LYS A 187 3.44 -28.20 11.88
N SER A 188 3.09 -27.00 12.33
CA SER A 188 1.79 -26.57 12.85
C SER A 188 1.89 -25.10 13.28
N GLU A 189 0.76 -24.44 13.49
CA GLU A 189 0.67 -23.10 14.12
C GLU A 189 1.44 -22.98 15.45
N LYS A 190 1.52 -24.07 16.23
CA LYS A 190 2.23 -24.08 17.52
C LYS A 190 3.74 -24.30 17.42
N SER A 191 4.28 -24.30 16.20
CA SER A 191 5.71 -24.47 15.97
C SER A 191 6.43 -23.16 16.31
N PRO A 192 7.55 -23.18 17.07
CA PRO A 192 8.28 -21.96 17.36
C PRO A 192 8.73 -21.23 16.08
N HIS A 193 9.08 -21.97 15.01
CA HIS A 193 9.45 -21.37 13.72
C HIS A 193 8.29 -20.76 12.95
N PHE A 194 7.05 -21.19 13.23
CA PHE A 194 5.88 -20.55 12.63
C PHE A 194 5.59 -19.26 13.39
N ILE A 195 5.67 -19.28 14.72
CA ILE A 195 5.47 -18.07 15.55
C ILE A 195 6.45 -16.97 15.10
N GLU A 196 7.74 -17.27 14.96
CA GLU A 196 8.73 -16.28 14.48
C GLU A 196 8.48 -15.81 13.03
N TYR A 197 7.75 -16.59 12.24
CA TYR A 197 7.37 -16.22 10.86
C TYR A 197 6.09 -15.38 10.82
N ASP A 198 5.17 -15.65 11.75
CA ASP A 198 3.94 -14.92 12.01
C ASP A 198 4.27 -13.54 12.59
N ASP A 199 5.13 -13.48 13.61
CA ASP A 199 5.65 -12.24 14.19
C ASP A 199 6.34 -11.37 13.11
N ALA A 200 7.11 -11.98 12.19
CA ALA A 200 7.72 -11.24 11.08
C ALA A 200 6.72 -10.79 10.01
N ALA A 201 5.57 -11.47 9.88
CA ALA A 201 4.54 -11.08 8.92
C ALA A 201 3.79 -9.83 9.39
N GLU A 202 3.58 -9.68 10.70
CA GLU A 202 2.95 -8.50 11.32
C GLU A 202 3.70 -7.20 10.94
N GLU A 203 5.03 -7.23 10.87
CA GLU A 203 5.88 -6.08 10.52
C GLU A 203 5.69 -5.56 9.08
N PHE A 204 5.22 -6.41 8.14
CA PHE A 204 5.00 -6.03 6.73
C PHE A 204 3.54 -6.07 6.31
N HIS A 205 2.63 -6.35 7.24
CA HIS A 205 1.21 -6.46 6.95
C HIS A 205 0.60 -5.07 6.69
N PRO A 206 -0.20 -4.86 5.62
CA PRO A 206 -0.66 -5.84 4.63
C PRO A 206 0.08 -5.81 3.27
N PHE A 207 1.18 -5.07 3.17
CA PHE A 207 1.88 -4.79 1.91
C PHE A 207 2.57 -6.02 1.33
N ILE A 208 3.13 -6.90 2.18
CA ILE A 208 3.79 -8.14 1.74
C ILE A 208 2.93 -9.33 2.15
N LYS A 209 2.63 -10.22 1.20
CA LYS A 209 1.70 -11.34 1.43
C LYS A 209 2.44 -12.56 1.99
N PHE A 210 2.17 -12.92 3.24
CA PHE A 210 2.75 -14.11 3.86
C PHE A 210 1.79 -15.29 3.78
N PHE A 211 2.31 -16.43 3.31
CA PHE A 211 1.60 -17.70 3.27
C PHE A 211 2.30 -18.75 4.12
N ALA A 212 1.55 -19.71 4.63
CA ALA A 212 2.11 -20.89 5.26
C ALA A 212 1.34 -22.15 4.89
N THR A 213 2.01 -23.30 4.97
CA THR A 213 1.33 -24.58 4.93
C THR A 213 1.80 -25.49 6.06
N PHE A 214 0.89 -26.33 6.55
CA PHE A 214 1.19 -27.42 7.47
C PHE A 214 0.99 -28.80 6.81
N ASP A 215 0.47 -28.86 5.58
CA ASP A 215 0.23 -30.11 4.85
C ASP A 215 1.50 -30.54 4.07
N PRO A 216 2.11 -31.71 4.40
CA PRO A 216 3.25 -32.24 3.66
C PRO A 216 3.00 -32.50 2.15
N LYS A 217 1.75 -32.57 1.71
CA LYS A 217 1.38 -32.69 0.29
C LYS A 217 1.46 -31.37 -0.43
N ILE A 218 0.99 -30.28 0.19
CA ILE A 218 1.07 -28.92 -0.36
C ILE A 218 2.54 -28.50 -0.40
N ALA A 219 3.28 -28.68 0.70
CA ALA A 219 4.72 -28.42 0.76
C ALA A 219 5.50 -29.15 -0.35
N ARG A 220 5.13 -30.40 -0.67
CA ARG A 220 5.78 -31.14 -1.76
C ARG A 220 5.52 -30.53 -3.15
N LYS A 221 4.37 -29.90 -3.37
CA LYS A 221 4.06 -29.21 -4.63
C LYS A 221 4.83 -27.90 -4.74
N LEU A 222 4.93 -27.17 -3.64
CA LEU A 222 5.80 -25.99 -3.50
C LEU A 222 7.29 -26.34 -3.51
N LYS A 223 7.65 -27.63 -3.37
CA LYS A 223 9.04 -28.15 -3.25
C LYS A 223 9.76 -27.73 -1.96
N LEU A 224 9.03 -27.21 -0.96
CA LEU A 224 9.54 -26.80 0.34
C LEU A 224 9.96 -27.97 1.25
N LYS A 225 10.99 -27.73 2.06
CA LYS A 225 11.35 -28.57 3.22
C LYS A 225 10.79 -27.98 4.51
N LEU A 226 10.78 -28.79 5.59
CA LEU A 226 10.28 -28.33 6.88
C LEU A 226 11.13 -27.17 7.41
N ASN A 227 10.46 -26.07 7.79
CA ASN A 227 10.98 -24.77 8.20
C ASN A 227 11.71 -23.99 7.08
N GLU A 228 11.52 -24.38 5.82
CA GLU A 228 11.98 -23.63 4.65
C GLU A 228 10.95 -22.57 4.31
N VAL A 229 11.44 -21.40 3.93
CA VAL A 229 10.66 -20.24 3.49
C VAL A 229 11.20 -19.82 2.13
N ASP A 230 10.29 -19.75 1.16
CA ASP A 230 10.56 -19.27 -0.19
C ASP A 230 10.05 -17.83 -0.29
N PHE A 231 10.88 -16.94 -0.82
CA PHE A 231 10.56 -15.55 -1.15
C PHE A 231 10.33 -15.45 -2.66
N TYR A 232 9.21 -14.86 -3.07
CA TYR A 232 8.87 -14.59 -4.45
C TYR A 232 8.87 -13.08 -4.66
N GLU A 233 9.82 -12.61 -5.47
CA GLU A 233 9.78 -11.27 -6.04
C GLU A 233 8.67 -11.21 -7.12
N PRO A 234 7.94 -10.08 -7.23
CA PRO A 234 6.96 -9.85 -8.29
C PRO A 234 7.45 -10.25 -9.67
N PHE A 235 6.56 -10.86 -10.43
CA PHE A 235 6.74 -11.27 -11.81
C PHE A 235 7.85 -12.33 -12.07
N MET A 236 8.50 -12.85 -11.02
CA MET A 236 9.52 -13.90 -11.12
C MET A 236 8.89 -15.31 -11.06
N ASP A 237 9.32 -16.19 -11.96
CA ASP A 237 8.78 -17.56 -12.07
C ASP A 237 9.22 -18.50 -10.94
N GLU A 238 10.45 -18.30 -10.41
CA GLU A 238 11.06 -19.17 -9.41
C GLU A 238 11.41 -18.35 -8.17
N PRO A 239 11.17 -18.90 -6.95
CA PRO A 239 11.49 -18.20 -5.72
C PRO A 239 12.97 -18.28 -5.37
N VAL A 240 13.36 -17.42 -4.42
CA VAL A 240 14.61 -17.53 -3.69
C VAL A 240 14.35 -18.15 -2.31
N ILE A 241 15.07 -19.22 -1.99
CA ILE A 241 15.01 -19.83 -0.66
C ILE A 241 15.80 -18.94 0.30
N ILE A 242 15.15 -18.42 1.35
CA ILE A 242 15.81 -17.57 2.33
C ILE A 242 16.90 -18.39 3.07
N PRO A 243 18.17 -17.93 3.04
CA PRO A 243 19.28 -18.66 3.65
C PRO A 243 19.23 -18.56 5.18
N GLY A 244 19.74 -19.58 5.88
CA GLY A 244 20.00 -19.48 7.34
C GLY A 244 19.13 -20.35 8.25
N MET A 245 18.22 -21.17 7.70
CA MET A 245 17.29 -22.01 8.49
C MET A 245 17.89 -22.72 9.74
N PRO A 246 17.14 -22.79 10.86
CA PRO A 246 15.82 -22.19 11.08
C PRO A 246 15.90 -20.67 11.21
N LEU A 247 14.99 -19.96 10.55
CA LEU A 247 14.93 -18.50 10.55
C LEU A 247 14.30 -17.99 11.85
N THR A 248 14.79 -16.84 12.30
CA THR A 248 14.20 -16.00 13.35
C THR A 248 13.44 -14.83 12.72
N GLU A 249 12.59 -14.17 13.50
CA GLU A 249 11.87 -12.94 13.09
C GLU A 249 12.84 -11.91 12.50
N GLU A 250 13.91 -11.56 13.24
CA GLU A 250 14.95 -10.62 12.81
C GLU A 250 15.62 -11.03 11.48
N GLU A 251 15.87 -12.33 11.25
CA GLU A 251 16.47 -12.80 10.00
C GLU A 251 15.51 -12.71 8.81
N LEU A 252 14.20 -12.86 9.03
CA LEU A 252 13.17 -12.68 8.01
C LEU A 252 13.02 -11.20 7.65
N VAL A 253 12.85 -10.34 8.66
CA VAL A 253 12.70 -8.89 8.48
C VAL A 253 13.89 -8.32 7.71
N ASN A 254 15.12 -8.57 8.17
CA ASN A 254 16.31 -8.07 7.47
C ASN A 254 16.42 -8.60 6.03
N TYR A 255 15.99 -9.84 5.76
CA TYR A 255 16.04 -10.36 4.40
C TYR A 255 15.04 -9.65 3.50
N ILE A 256 13.83 -9.40 3.99
CA ILE A 256 12.77 -8.73 3.24
C ILE A 256 13.15 -7.27 2.99
N GLU A 257 13.61 -6.53 4.00
CA GLU A 257 14.13 -5.16 3.84
C GLU A 257 15.33 -5.06 2.87
N GLU A 258 16.15 -6.11 2.76
CA GLU A 258 17.25 -6.14 1.78
C GLU A 258 16.76 -6.38 0.32
N HIS A 259 15.50 -6.81 0.13
CA HIS A 259 14.92 -7.22 -1.15
C HIS A 259 13.51 -6.63 -1.36
N ASP A 260 13.18 -5.52 -0.68
CA ASP A 260 11.86 -4.87 -0.70
C ASP A 260 11.62 -4.01 -1.95
N ARG A 261 12.65 -3.85 -2.79
CA ARG A 261 12.58 -3.17 -4.09
C ARG A 261 12.66 -4.19 -5.24
N PRO A 262 11.53 -4.59 -5.85
CA PRO A 262 11.52 -5.46 -7.02
C PRO A 262 12.12 -4.80 -8.27
N THR A 263 12.60 -5.65 -9.18
CA THR A 263 13.09 -5.26 -10.50
C THR A 263 11.97 -4.69 -11.38
N LEU A 264 10.77 -5.27 -11.27
CA LEU A 264 9.54 -4.78 -11.89
C LEU A 264 8.49 -4.72 -10.79
N ARG A 265 7.94 -3.53 -10.53
CA ARG A 265 6.93 -3.29 -9.51
C ARG A 265 5.74 -2.57 -10.12
N LYS A 266 4.53 -2.96 -9.72
CA LYS A 266 3.31 -2.30 -10.17
C LYS A 266 3.03 -1.09 -9.29
N LEU A 267 2.68 0.03 -9.89
CA LEU A 267 2.16 1.17 -9.14
C LEU A 267 0.71 0.87 -8.74
N GLU A 268 0.46 0.73 -7.45
CA GLU A 268 -0.87 0.44 -6.92
C GLU A 268 -1.44 1.63 -6.16
N PRO A 269 -2.77 1.87 -6.22
CA PRO A 269 -3.37 3.01 -5.53
C PRO A 269 -3.09 3.05 -4.02
N HIS A 270 -2.95 1.91 -3.35
CA HIS A 270 -2.77 1.86 -1.89
C HIS A 270 -1.33 2.14 -1.41
N SER A 271 -0.34 2.13 -2.31
CA SER A 271 1.09 2.36 -2.03
C SER A 271 1.77 3.30 -3.04
N MET A 272 0.97 4.07 -3.79
CA MET A 272 1.47 4.84 -4.94
C MET A 272 2.51 5.91 -4.59
N TYR A 273 2.42 6.52 -3.40
CA TYR A 273 3.37 7.56 -3.00
C TYR A 273 4.66 6.92 -2.49
N GLU A 274 4.57 5.87 -1.67
CA GLU A 274 5.74 5.09 -1.21
C GLU A 274 6.58 4.60 -2.40
N THR A 275 5.92 4.00 -3.39
CA THR A 275 6.57 3.50 -4.61
C THR A 275 7.23 4.62 -5.41
N TRP A 276 6.62 5.80 -5.45
CA TRP A 276 7.12 6.96 -6.21
C TRP A 276 8.22 7.74 -5.46
N GLU A 277 8.22 7.74 -4.14
CA GLU A 277 9.27 8.35 -3.31
C GLU A 277 10.53 7.49 -3.24
N ASP A 278 10.41 6.19 -3.51
CA ASP A 278 11.52 5.24 -3.54
C ASP A 278 12.31 5.29 -4.88
N ASP A 279 12.89 6.45 -5.19
CA ASP A 279 13.65 6.71 -6.42
C ASP A 279 15.05 6.08 -6.47
N ILE A 280 15.59 5.93 -7.68
CA ILE A 280 16.99 5.55 -7.92
C ILE A 280 17.72 6.77 -8.49
N ASN A 281 18.52 7.42 -7.66
CA ASN A 281 19.34 8.59 -8.03
C ASN A 281 18.54 9.83 -8.50
N GLY A 282 17.27 9.95 -8.09
CA GLY A 282 16.36 11.03 -8.47
C GLY A 282 15.47 10.70 -9.67
N GLU A 283 15.50 9.46 -10.16
CA GLU A 283 14.82 9.07 -11.39
C GLU A 283 14.03 7.76 -11.21
N HIS A 284 13.01 7.59 -12.07
CA HIS A 284 12.29 6.33 -12.25
C HIS A 284 12.28 5.90 -13.71
N ILE A 285 12.47 4.61 -13.96
CA ILE A 285 12.08 4.00 -15.24
C ILE A 285 10.60 3.64 -15.13
N VAL A 286 9.76 4.28 -15.94
CA VAL A 286 8.30 4.15 -15.91
C VAL A 286 7.81 3.50 -17.18
N ALA A 287 6.99 2.45 -17.06
CA ALA A 287 6.33 1.79 -18.17
C ALA A 287 4.81 1.88 -18.03
N PHE A 288 4.13 2.43 -19.03
CA PHE A 288 2.67 2.42 -19.11
C PHE A 288 2.20 1.28 -20.00
N ALA A 289 1.31 0.43 -19.48
CA ALA A 289 0.66 -0.64 -20.26
C ALA A 289 -0.67 -1.03 -19.62
N GLU A 290 -1.76 -1.01 -20.40
CA GLU A 290 -3.07 -1.52 -19.98
C GLU A 290 -3.07 -3.06 -20.08
N GLU A 291 -3.26 -3.77 -18.97
CA GLU A 291 -3.19 -5.25 -18.96
C GLU A 291 -4.29 -5.89 -19.83
N ASP A 292 -5.47 -5.25 -19.87
CA ASP A 292 -6.64 -5.73 -20.59
C ASP A 292 -6.60 -5.41 -22.11
N ASP A 293 -5.69 -4.54 -22.55
CA ASP A 293 -5.47 -4.23 -23.97
C ASP A 293 -4.48 -5.24 -24.60
N PRO A 294 -4.72 -5.75 -25.83
CA PRO A 294 -3.83 -6.71 -26.47
C PRO A 294 -2.38 -6.24 -26.64
N ASP A 295 -2.16 -4.96 -26.95
CA ASP A 295 -0.83 -4.41 -27.17
C ASP A 295 -0.16 -4.16 -25.81
N GLY A 296 -0.92 -3.66 -24.81
CA GLY A 296 -0.46 -3.55 -23.42
C GLY A 296 -0.06 -4.88 -22.80
N PHE A 297 -0.84 -5.94 -22.99
CA PHE A 297 -0.51 -7.28 -22.51
C PHE A 297 0.78 -7.83 -23.15
N GLU A 298 0.92 -7.69 -24.48
CA GLU A 298 2.13 -8.16 -25.16
C GLU A 298 3.37 -7.37 -24.68
N PHE A 299 3.25 -6.07 -24.41
CA PHE A 299 4.35 -5.25 -23.91
C PHE A 299 4.74 -5.64 -22.49
N LEU A 300 3.74 -5.89 -21.63
CA LEU A 300 3.94 -6.35 -20.28
C LEU A 300 4.69 -7.68 -20.22
N GLU A 301 4.41 -8.63 -21.12
CA GLU A 301 5.17 -9.88 -21.17
C GLU A 301 6.64 -9.67 -21.55
N ILE A 302 6.93 -8.67 -22.40
CA ILE A 302 8.30 -8.27 -22.75
C ILE A 302 9.00 -7.62 -21.54
N LEU A 303 8.32 -6.74 -20.81
CA LEU A 303 8.82 -6.15 -19.57
C LEU A 303 9.17 -7.23 -18.53
N LYS A 304 8.29 -8.22 -18.34
CA LYS A 304 8.52 -9.35 -17.44
C LYS A 304 9.72 -10.18 -17.88
N GLU A 305 9.91 -10.39 -19.18
CA GLU A 305 11.11 -11.09 -19.71
C GLU A 305 12.39 -10.31 -19.37
N VAL A 306 12.43 -9.01 -19.67
CA VAL A 306 13.59 -8.15 -19.38
C VAL A 306 13.90 -8.09 -17.88
N ALA A 307 12.86 -7.95 -17.03
CA ALA A 307 13.01 -7.93 -15.59
C ALA A 307 13.60 -9.25 -15.06
N ARG A 308 13.13 -10.41 -15.56
CA ARG A 308 13.67 -11.73 -15.18
C ARG A 308 15.12 -11.92 -15.60
N GLU A 309 15.51 -11.39 -16.75
CA GLU A 309 16.90 -11.49 -17.24
C GLU A 309 17.86 -10.56 -16.46
N ASN A 310 17.31 -9.51 -15.83
CA ASN A 310 18.07 -8.47 -15.14
C ASN A 310 17.82 -8.37 -13.62
N THR A 311 17.13 -9.34 -13.01
CA THR A 311 16.77 -9.35 -11.57
C THR A 311 17.95 -9.25 -10.60
N ASP A 312 19.15 -9.67 -11.02
CA ASP A 312 20.36 -9.57 -10.22
C ASP A 312 20.98 -8.13 -10.22
N ASN A 313 20.40 -7.17 -10.95
CA ASN A 313 20.89 -5.81 -11.06
C ASN A 313 20.21 -4.87 -10.04
N PRO A 314 20.89 -4.47 -8.94
CA PRO A 314 20.27 -3.65 -7.90
C PRO A 314 20.01 -2.19 -8.33
N ASP A 315 20.60 -1.76 -9.44
CA ASP A 315 20.42 -0.42 -9.98
C ASP A 315 19.21 -0.36 -10.94
N LEU A 316 18.52 -1.47 -11.19
CA LEU A 316 17.34 -1.55 -12.05
C LEU A 316 16.07 -1.75 -11.23
N SER A 317 15.14 -0.80 -11.33
CA SER A 317 13.75 -0.97 -10.90
C SER A 317 12.84 -0.24 -11.89
N ILE A 318 11.85 -0.95 -12.41
CA ILE A 318 10.88 -0.44 -13.38
C ILE A 318 9.52 -0.36 -12.68
N ILE A 319 8.90 0.82 -12.72
CA ILE A 319 7.53 1.02 -12.27
C ILE A 319 6.60 0.79 -13.46
N TRP A 320 5.83 -0.30 -13.42
CA TRP A 320 4.72 -0.51 -14.33
C TRP A 320 3.46 0.19 -13.81
N ILE A 321 2.87 1.03 -14.64
CA ILE A 321 1.61 1.72 -14.36
C ILE A 321 0.57 1.20 -15.35
N ASP A 322 -0.51 0.61 -14.85
CA ASP A 322 -1.71 0.41 -15.63
C ASP A 322 -2.55 1.71 -15.61
N PRO A 323 -2.74 2.41 -16.75
CA PRO A 323 -3.50 3.65 -16.80
C PRO A 323 -4.95 3.52 -16.29
N ASP A 324 -5.55 2.34 -16.39
CA ASP A 324 -6.93 2.10 -15.96
C ASP A 324 -7.10 2.14 -14.43
N ASN A 325 -6.02 1.92 -13.67
CA ASN A 325 -6.01 2.06 -12.21
C ASN A 325 -6.01 3.54 -11.78
N PHE A 326 -5.59 4.46 -12.65
CA PHE A 326 -5.44 5.89 -12.32
C PHE A 326 -6.12 6.81 -13.34
N PRO A 327 -7.43 6.65 -13.59
CA PRO A 327 -8.12 7.36 -14.67
C PRO A 327 -8.12 8.89 -14.51
N LEU A 328 -7.92 9.39 -13.28
CA LEU A 328 -7.81 10.82 -12.99
C LEU A 328 -6.43 11.41 -13.33
N LEU A 329 -5.39 10.58 -13.37
CA LEU A 329 -4.01 10.98 -13.68
C LEU A 329 -3.67 10.85 -15.16
N VAL A 330 -4.37 10.00 -15.92
CA VAL A 330 -4.14 9.84 -17.37
C VAL A 330 -4.04 11.18 -18.13
N PRO A 331 -5.00 12.14 -18.02
CA PRO A 331 -4.89 13.41 -18.74
C PRO A 331 -3.77 14.34 -18.22
N TYR A 332 -3.29 14.10 -17.00
CA TYR A 332 -2.14 14.79 -16.45
C TYR A 332 -0.85 14.23 -17.07
N TRP A 333 -0.66 12.92 -17.06
CA TRP A 333 0.52 12.25 -17.62
C TRP A 333 0.67 12.52 -19.12
N GLU A 334 -0.38 12.34 -19.92
CA GLU A 334 -0.34 12.64 -21.37
C GLU A 334 0.11 14.08 -21.65
N ARG A 335 -0.30 15.03 -20.82
CA ARG A 335 0.06 16.45 -21.01
C ARG A 335 1.46 16.77 -20.49
N THR A 336 1.85 16.18 -19.37
CA THR A 336 3.15 16.46 -18.73
C THR A 336 4.28 15.82 -19.52
N PHE A 337 4.08 14.58 -19.97
CA PHE A 337 5.09 13.77 -20.64
C PHE A 337 5.01 13.84 -22.18
N ASP A 338 3.96 14.47 -22.73
CA ASP A 338 3.71 14.55 -24.19
C ASP A 338 3.63 13.18 -24.88
N ILE A 339 3.05 12.19 -24.19
CA ILE A 339 2.83 10.81 -24.66
C ILE A 339 1.34 10.52 -24.90
N ASP A 340 1.05 9.46 -25.66
CA ASP A 340 -0.31 8.91 -25.85
C ASP A 340 -0.46 7.63 -25.03
N LEU A 341 -1.27 7.67 -23.96
CA LEU A 341 -1.52 6.50 -23.11
C LEU A 341 -2.57 5.54 -23.71
N GLY A 342 -3.03 5.80 -24.94
CA GLY A 342 -3.76 4.83 -25.75
C GLY A 342 -2.89 3.73 -26.34
N SER A 343 -1.56 3.80 -26.19
CA SER A 343 -0.60 2.77 -26.55
C SER A 343 0.43 2.56 -25.43
N PRO A 344 1.15 1.43 -25.39
CA PRO A 344 2.20 1.20 -24.40
C PRO A 344 3.31 2.25 -24.49
N GLN A 345 3.90 2.63 -23.36
CA GLN A 345 4.99 3.61 -23.26
C GLN A 345 6.06 3.11 -22.30
N ILE A 346 7.33 3.46 -22.52
CA ILE A 346 8.37 3.34 -21.49
C ILE A 346 9.33 4.53 -21.58
N GLY A 347 9.72 5.06 -20.42
CA GLY A 347 10.53 6.26 -20.32
C GLY A 347 11.24 6.38 -18.99
N VAL A 348 12.05 7.42 -18.86
CA VAL A 348 12.72 7.85 -17.63
C VAL A 348 12.10 9.16 -17.19
N VAL A 349 11.82 9.33 -15.90
CA VAL A 349 11.23 10.53 -15.32
C VAL A 349 12.08 11.00 -14.14
N ASP A 350 12.53 12.28 -14.14
CA ASP A 350 13.14 12.91 -12.95
C ASP A 350 12.04 13.28 -11.95
N VAL A 351 12.24 12.93 -10.68
CA VAL A 351 11.23 13.09 -9.63
C VAL A 351 11.05 14.54 -9.15
N LYS A 352 12.01 15.43 -9.41
CA LYS A 352 12.04 16.80 -8.89
C LYS A 352 11.25 17.78 -9.75
N ASP A 353 11.33 17.68 -11.07
CA ASP A 353 10.65 18.57 -12.01
C ASP A 353 9.72 17.87 -13.01
N ALA A 354 9.73 16.53 -13.03
CA ALA A 354 8.96 15.69 -13.95
C ALA A 354 9.36 15.84 -15.42
N ASP A 355 10.60 16.27 -15.69
CA ASP A 355 11.19 16.13 -17.01
C ASP A 355 11.39 14.65 -17.34
N SER A 356 11.26 14.30 -18.63
CA SER A 356 11.20 12.90 -19.03
C SER A 356 11.64 12.65 -20.47
N VAL A 357 12.16 11.46 -20.71
CA VAL A 357 12.55 10.95 -22.04
C VAL A 357 11.91 9.60 -22.26
N TRP A 358 11.27 9.41 -23.42
CA TRP A 358 10.49 8.21 -23.74
C TRP A 358 11.09 7.46 -24.93
N LEU A 359 11.03 6.13 -24.90
CA LEU A 359 11.42 5.29 -26.03
C LEU A 359 10.47 5.55 -27.21
N ASP A 360 11.04 5.91 -28.36
CA ASP A 360 10.29 6.11 -29.60
C ASP A 360 9.80 4.76 -30.12
N MET A 361 8.50 4.50 -29.93
CA MET A 361 7.79 3.33 -30.46
C MET A 361 6.89 3.81 -31.59
N ASP A 362 7.26 3.50 -32.84
CA ASP A 362 6.45 3.83 -34.00
C ASP A 362 5.09 3.11 -33.91
N ASP A 363 3.97 3.84 -33.85
CA ASP A 363 2.58 3.32 -33.78
C ASP A 363 2.22 2.28 -34.88
N ASP A 364 3.02 2.19 -35.94
CA ASP A 364 2.83 1.33 -37.12
C ASP A 364 3.87 0.18 -37.20
N GLU A 365 4.91 0.14 -36.34
CA GLU A 365 5.98 -0.88 -36.33
C GLU A 365 5.91 -1.77 -35.07
N ASP A 366 6.24 -3.05 -35.23
CA ASP A 366 6.11 -4.10 -34.22
C ASP A 366 6.81 -3.69 -32.90
N MET A 367 6.18 -3.96 -31.74
CA MET A 367 6.71 -3.64 -30.40
C MET A 367 8.17 -4.03 -30.19
N PRO A 368 8.92 -3.30 -29.34
CA PRO A 368 10.33 -3.57 -29.13
C PRO A 368 10.51 -5.00 -28.64
N THR A 369 11.49 -5.71 -29.20
CA THR A 369 11.88 -7.02 -28.64
C THR A 369 12.52 -6.83 -27.26
N ALA A 370 12.51 -7.89 -26.43
CA ALA A 370 13.17 -7.85 -25.11
C ALA A 370 14.64 -7.38 -25.19
N ILE A 371 15.35 -7.72 -26.27
CA ILE A 371 16.74 -7.29 -26.50
C ILE A 371 16.83 -5.80 -26.78
N GLU A 372 15.93 -5.25 -27.60
CA GLU A 372 15.92 -3.81 -27.92
C GLU A 372 15.56 -2.98 -26.68
N LEU A 373 14.64 -3.50 -25.86
CA LEU A 373 14.27 -2.89 -24.59
C LEU A 373 15.41 -2.94 -23.55
N GLU A 374 16.09 -4.09 -23.44
CA GLU A 374 17.28 -4.25 -22.59
C GLU A 374 18.40 -3.28 -23.01
N ASP A 375 18.72 -3.20 -24.31
CA ASP A 375 19.73 -2.27 -24.84
C ASP A 375 19.39 -0.80 -24.48
N TRP A 376 18.11 -0.41 -24.54
CA TRP A 376 17.66 0.94 -24.17
C TRP A 376 17.79 1.20 -22.67
N ILE A 377 17.40 0.23 -21.83
CA ILE A 377 17.57 0.31 -20.36
C ILE A 377 19.05 0.38 -19.99
N GLU A 378 19.92 -0.39 -20.64
CA GLU A 378 21.37 -0.29 -20.42
C GLU A 378 21.91 1.12 -20.75
N ASP A 379 21.39 1.76 -21.79
CA ASP A 379 21.77 3.11 -22.17
C ASP A 379 21.30 4.14 -21.11
N VAL A 380 20.07 4.00 -20.59
CA VAL A 380 19.56 4.77 -19.43
C VAL A 380 20.45 4.59 -18.20
N LEU A 381 20.66 3.35 -17.74
CA LEU A 381 21.46 3.07 -16.54
C LEU A 381 22.92 3.51 -16.67
N SER A 382 23.42 3.64 -17.90
CA SER A 382 24.76 4.14 -18.17
C SER A 382 24.86 5.67 -18.24
N GLY A 383 23.74 6.39 -18.15
CA GLY A 383 23.62 7.84 -18.28
C GLY A 383 23.84 8.34 -19.70
N LYS A 384 23.55 7.52 -20.72
CA LYS A 384 23.54 7.99 -22.13
C LYS A 384 22.19 8.56 -22.54
N ILE A 385 21.14 8.19 -21.81
CA ILE A 385 19.79 8.69 -21.93
C ILE A 385 19.48 9.26 -20.55
N ASP A 386 19.36 10.57 -20.46
CA ASP A 386 19.17 11.32 -19.22
C ASP A 386 18.26 12.52 -19.54
N PRO A 387 17.15 12.72 -18.81
CA PRO A 387 16.26 13.86 -19.02
C PRO A 387 16.92 15.22 -18.83
N ASP A 388 18.00 15.32 -18.04
CA ASP A 388 18.71 16.58 -17.77
C ASP A 388 19.71 16.97 -18.89
N GLU A 389 20.09 16.07 -19.80
CA GLU A 389 21.15 16.32 -20.81
C GLU A 389 20.68 17.04 -22.09
N ASP A 390 19.38 17.24 -22.30
CA ASP A 390 18.82 17.87 -23.52
C ASP A 390 19.02 19.41 -23.60
N ASP A 391 19.59 20.05 -22.57
CA ASP A 391 19.69 21.51 -22.45
C ASP A 391 21.01 22.14 -22.94
N ASP A 392 22.03 21.35 -23.36
CA ASP A 392 23.41 21.86 -23.54
C ASP A 392 23.95 21.95 -24.99
N ASP A 393 23.16 21.62 -26.03
CA ASP A 393 23.69 21.43 -27.41
C ASP A 393 23.13 22.38 -28.50
N ASP A 394 22.84 23.65 -28.19
CA ASP A 394 22.36 24.64 -29.18
C ASP A 394 23.04 26.04 -29.11
N ASP A 395 24.36 26.09 -28.82
CA ASP A 395 25.16 27.33 -28.82
C ASP A 395 26.44 27.23 -29.70
N ASP A 396 26.34 26.62 -30.88
CA ASP A 396 27.32 26.80 -31.99
C ASP A 396 26.84 27.92 -32.94
N ASP A 397 26.69 29.14 -32.41
CA ASP A 397 26.65 30.35 -33.23
C ASP A 397 28.06 30.58 -33.83
N ASP A 398 28.25 30.03 -35.04
CA ASP A 398 29.31 30.42 -35.99
C ASP A 398 29.15 31.92 -36.34
N ASP A 399 29.56 32.81 -35.42
CA ASP A 399 29.83 34.21 -35.72
C ASP A 399 31.13 34.30 -36.54
N ASP A 400 30.96 34.18 -37.86
CA ASP A 400 31.94 34.52 -38.89
C ASP A 400 32.38 36.00 -38.70
N ASP A 401 33.47 36.19 -37.96
CA ASP A 401 34.32 37.39 -37.97
C ASP A 401 34.90 37.60 -39.39
N ASP A 402 34.19 38.35 -40.23
CA ASP A 402 34.76 38.99 -41.42
C ASP A 402 34.66 40.52 -41.29
N ASP A 403 35.80 41.11 -40.93
CA ASP A 403 36.16 42.52 -41.05
C ASP A 403 35.78 43.12 -42.43
N ASP A 404 35.22 44.33 -42.46
CA ASP A 404 35.65 45.39 -43.40
C ASP A 404 34.97 46.74 -43.08
N ASP A 405 35.77 47.61 -42.44
CA ASP A 405 36.09 49.00 -42.80
C ASP A 405 35.02 50.06 -43.18
N ASP A 406 35.31 51.24 -42.62
CA ASP A 406 35.19 52.60 -43.17
C ASP A 406 33.94 53.46 -42.88
N ASP A 407 34.21 54.41 -41.99
CA ASP A 407 34.16 55.86 -42.22
C ASP A 407 32.90 56.68 -41.88
N ASP A 408 33.20 57.64 -40.99
CA ASP A 408 32.90 59.07 -41.08
C ASP A 408 31.58 59.63 -40.52
N ASP A 409 31.83 60.40 -39.46
CA ASP A 409 31.50 61.82 -39.32
C ASP A 409 30.20 62.23 -38.61
N ASP A 410 30.46 63.05 -37.58
CA ASP A 410 29.78 64.30 -37.22
C ASP A 410 28.33 64.17 -36.74
N ASP A 411 27.86 64.88 -35.72
CA ASP A 411 28.36 65.93 -34.82
C ASP A 411 27.13 66.22 -33.92
N ASP A 412 27.36 66.93 -32.82
CA ASP A 412 26.39 67.80 -32.13
C ASP A 412 25.21 67.11 -31.41
N ASP A 413 24.74 67.53 -30.25
CA ASP A 413 25.14 68.44 -29.17
C ASP A 413 23.89 68.40 -28.23
N ASP A 414 24.04 69.04 -27.07
CA ASP A 414 23.01 69.45 -26.13
C ASP A 414 22.56 68.37 -25.12
N ASP A 415 23.17 68.32 -23.94
CA ASP A 415 23.11 69.27 -22.81
C ASP A 415 21.82 69.15 -21.98
N ASP A 416 22.05 69.40 -20.69
CA ASP A 416 21.12 69.74 -19.64
C ASP A 416 20.33 68.57 -19.02
N ASP A 417 20.27 68.41 -17.71
CA ASP A 417 20.89 69.06 -16.55
C ASP A 417 20.16 68.37 -15.38
N ASP A 418 20.85 68.29 -14.24
CA ASP A 418 20.29 68.56 -12.91
C ASP A 418 19.11 67.69 -12.41
N ASP A 419 19.02 67.29 -11.16
CA ASP A 419 19.78 67.57 -9.96
C ASP A 419 18.98 66.83 -8.85
N ASP A 420 19.65 66.66 -7.72
CA ASP A 420 19.06 66.77 -6.39
C ASP A 420 18.04 65.70 -5.96
N ASP A 421 18.09 65.16 -4.77
CA ASP A 421 18.95 65.30 -3.59
C ASP A 421 18.16 64.51 -2.53
N ASP A 422 18.88 64.01 -1.52
CA ASP A 422 18.47 64.09 -0.10
C ASP A 422 17.16 63.40 0.34
N ASP A 423 17.07 62.73 1.48
CA ASP A 423 17.87 62.74 2.69
C ASP A 423 17.30 61.59 3.55
N ASP A 424 18.17 61.03 4.39
CA ASP A 424 17.97 60.75 5.81
C ASP A 424 16.64 60.15 6.30
N ASP A 425 16.73 59.02 7.00
CA ASP A 425 16.78 59.11 8.46
C ASP A 425 17.30 57.79 9.05
N ASP A 426 18.47 57.91 9.65
CA ASP A 426 18.94 57.09 10.77
C ASP A 426 17.86 57.04 11.86
N ASP A 427 17.73 55.90 12.53
CA ASP A 427 17.52 55.87 13.97
C ASP A 427 18.09 54.53 14.49
N ASP A 428 19.39 54.60 14.80
CA ASP A 428 19.99 53.82 15.88
C ASP A 428 19.20 54.09 17.18
N ASP A 429 18.80 53.02 17.87
CA ASP A 429 18.66 53.05 19.32
C ASP A 429 19.16 51.69 19.84
N ASP A 430 20.48 51.65 20.03
CA ASP A 430 21.10 50.87 21.09
C ASP A 430 20.53 51.34 22.43
N ASP A 431 20.05 50.40 23.25
CA ASP A 431 20.13 50.52 24.71
C ASP A 431 20.44 49.13 25.28
N ASP A 432 21.74 48.96 25.53
CA ASP A 432 22.34 48.07 26.51
C ASP A 432 21.79 48.32 27.93
N ASP A 433 22.27 47.49 28.86
CA ASP A 433 22.21 47.61 30.32
C ASP A 433 20.95 47.00 30.97
N ASP A 434 21.03 46.21 32.03
CA ASP A 434 22.12 45.54 32.74
C ASP A 434 21.38 44.83 33.90
N ASP A 435 21.98 43.74 34.35
CA ASP A 435 22.14 43.40 35.76
C ASP A 435 20.94 43.06 36.67
N ASP A 436 21.23 42.00 37.43
CA ASP A 436 20.98 41.86 38.87
C ASP A 436 19.52 41.65 39.30
N ASP A 437 19.21 40.75 40.21
CA ASP A 437 19.98 39.83 41.01
C ASP A 437 18.92 39.10 41.85
N ASP A 438 19.35 37.99 42.42
CA ASP A 438 19.07 37.63 43.80
C ASP A 438 17.71 37.05 44.24
N ASP A 439 17.93 35.93 44.90
CA ASP A 439 17.40 35.54 46.20
C ASP A 439 16.11 34.72 46.17
N ASP A 440 16.22 33.42 46.36
CA ASP A 440 16.64 32.72 47.59
C ASP A 440 15.41 32.35 48.42
N ASP A 441 15.61 31.24 49.11
CA ASP A 441 14.91 30.84 50.32
C ASP A 441 13.48 30.30 50.14
N ASP A 442 13.09 29.20 50.77
CA ASP A 442 13.78 28.17 51.55
C ASP A 442 12.62 27.28 52.05
N ASP A 443 13.02 26.22 52.73
CA ASP A 443 12.25 25.45 53.71
C ASP A 443 11.35 24.34 53.14
N ASP A 444 11.81 23.10 53.16
CA ASP A 444 12.11 22.25 54.33
C ASP A 444 10.86 21.66 54.99
N ASP A 445 11.14 20.49 55.55
CA ASP A 445 10.41 19.70 56.52
C ASP A 445 9.41 18.68 55.96
N ASP A 446 9.41 17.42 56.36
CA ASP A 446 10.33 16.51 57.06
C ASP A 446 9.44 15.30 57.42
N ASP A 447 10.08 14.20 57.78
CA ASP A 447 9.55 13.11 58.64
C ASP A 447 8.50 12.16 58.03
N ASP A 448 8.52 10.85 58.27
CA ASP A 448 9.46 9.93 58.92
C ASP A 448 8.83 8.53 58.77
N ASP A 449 9.68 7.51 58.79
CA ASP A 449 9.53 6.18 59.39
C ASP A 449 8.21 5.39 59.28
N ASP A 450 8.31 4.14 58.83
CA ASP A 450 8.25 3.03 59.79
C ASP A 450 8.65 1.68 59.13
N ASP A 451 9.70 1.10 59.70
CA ASP A 451 10.11 -0.30 59.59
C ASP A 451 8.98 -1.28 59.95
N ALA A 452 8.90 -2.41 59.24
CA ALA A 452 8.51 -3.69 59.85
C ALA A 452 9.00 -4.87 58.98
N ASP A 453 10.11 -5.46 59.44
CA ASP A 453 10.44 -6.87 59.25
C ASP A 453 9.24 -7.76 59.68
N ASP A 454 8.98 -8.84 58.94
CA ASP A 454 8.53 -10.11 59.52
C ASP A 454 8.97 -11.23 58.55
N ASP A 455 10.13 -11.81 58.89
CA ASP A 455 10.46 -13.20 58.60
C ASP A 455 9.48 -14.10 59.37
N ASP A 456 8.91 -15.11 58.72
CA ASP A 456 8.54 -16.36 59.38
C ASP A 456 8.66 -17.51 58.37
N ASP A 457 9.76 -18.25 58.50
CA ASP A 457 9.92 -19.65 58.13
C ASP A 457 8.94 -20.52 58.94
N ASP A 458 8.46 -21.62 58.34
CA ASP A 458 8.20 -22.94 58.94
C ASP A 458 7.45 -23.77 57.87
N ASP A 459 8.13 -24.63 57.12
CA ASP A 459 8.44 -26.04 57.43
C ASP A 459 7.24 -27.00 57.30
N ASP A 460 7.47 -27.97 56.39
CA ASP A 460 7.27 -29.41 56.56
C ASP A 460 5.90 -30.10 56.32
N ASP A 461 6.06 -31.19 55.56
CA ASP A 461 5.42 -32.51 55.69
C ASP A 461 3.96 -32.63 55.23
N ASP A 462 3.50 -33.71 54.62
CA ASP A 462 3.99 -34.95 53.98
C ASP A 462 2.67 -35.72 53.78
N ASP A 463 2.68 -36.73 52.90
CA ASP A 463 1.77 -37.91 52.97
C ASP A 463 0.27 -37.65 52.70
N ASP A 464 -0.51 -38.55 52.12
CA ASP A 464 -0.39 -39.77 51.32
C ASP A 464 -1.87 -40.18 51.10
N ASP A 465 -2.07 -41.15 50.23
CA ASP A 465 -3.14 -42.14 50.32
C ASP A 465 -4.59 -41.72 49.94
N ASP A 466 -4.92 -42.21 48.74
CA ASP A 466 -5.83 -43.35 48.57
C ASP A 466 -7.35 -43.13 48.46
N ASP A 467 -7.85 -44.08 47.66
CA ASP A 467 -9.20 -44.65 47.61
C ASP A 467 -10.24 -43.86 46.81
N ASP A 468 -11.01 -44.46 45.93
CA ASP A 468 -11.04 -45.79 45.29
C ASP A 468 -12.35 -45.75 44.46
N ASP A 469 -12.50 -46.73 43.56
CA ASP A 469 -13.79 -47.34 43.17
C ASP A 469 -14.77 -46.49 42.31
N ASP A 470 -15.39 -46.99 41.25
CA ASP A 470 -15.83 -48.37 41.00
C ASP A 470 -16.37 -48.50 39.55
N ASP A 471 -16.39 -49.75 39.08
CA ASP A 471 -17.39 -50.39 38.21
C ASP A 471 -17.41 -50.08 36.69
N ASP A 472 -17.60 -51.04 35.77
CA ASP A 472 -17.59 -52.51 35.77
C ASP A 472 -17.93 -52.93 34.31
N ASP A 473 -17.66 -54.20 33.99
CA ASP A 473 -18.32 -55.05 32.99
C ASP A 473 -18.11 -54.77 31.49
N ASP A 474 -18.07 -55.75 30.58
CA ASP A 474 -17.72 -57.17 30.52
C ASP A 474 -18.06 -57.59 29.05
N ASP A 475 -17.52 -58.73 28.63
CA ASP A 475 -18.06 -59.66 27.62
C ASP A 475 -17.81 -59.45 26.10
N ASP A 476 -16.97 -60.37 25.59
CA ASP A 476 -17.27 -61.45 24.63
C ASP A 476 -17.61 -61.10 23.16
N ASP A 477 -16.73 -61.49 22.23
CA ASP A 477 -16.81 -62.69 21.36
C ASP A 477 -17.69 -62.49 20.12
N ASP A 478 -17.10 -62.62 18.93
CA ASP A 478 -17.46 -63.72 18.00
C ASP A 478 -16.70 -63.57 16.66
N ASP A 479 -16.03 -64.66 16.31
CA ASP A 479 -15.57 -65.02 14.97
C ASP A 479 -16.76 -65.13 14.00
N ASP A 480 -16.55 -64.91 12.70
CA ASP A 480 -16.84 -65.93 11.67
C ASP A 480 -16.49 -65.46 10.24
N ASP A 481 -15.92 -66.42 9.52
CA ASP A 481 -15.52 -66.47 8.13
C ASP A 481 -16.69 -66.38 7.13
N ASP A 482 -16.37 -66.09 5.86
CA ASP A 482 -16.74 -66.88 4.66
C ASP A 482 -16.84 -66.00 3.39
N ASP A 483 -15.79 -66.08 2.57
CA ASP A 483 -15.76 -66.70 1.24
C ASP A 483 -16.83 -66.41 0.15
N ASP A 484 -16.26 -66.33 -1.08
CA ASP A 484 -16.72 -66.88 -2.36
C ASP A 484 -17.37 -65.99 -3.45
N ASP A 485 -16.66 -66.01 -4.60
CA ASP A 485 -17.14 -66.30 -5.96
C ASP A 485 -17.92 -65.22 -6.74
N ASP A 486 -17.82 -65.06 -8.06
CA ASP A 486 -16.93 -65.50 -9.15
C ASP A 486 -17.50 -64.85 -10.44
N ASP A 487 -16.68 -64.82 -11.49
CA ASP A 487 -17.01 -64.98 -12.91
C ASP A 487 -17.71 -63.88 -13.76
N ASP A 488 -16.93 -63.47 -14.76
CA ASP A 488 -17.17 -63.54 -16.22
C ASP A 488 -18.40 -62.87 -16.85
N ASP A 489 -18.17 -62.03 -17.86
CA ASP A 489 -18.36 -62.47 -19.25
C ASP A 489 -17.87 -61.43 -20.28
N ASP A 490 -17.31 -62.00 -21.34
CA ASP A 490 -16.65 -61.47 -22.52
C ASP A 490 -17.58 -60.74 -23.54
N ASP A 491 -16.92 -60.36 -24.64
CA ASP A 491 -17.41 -60.20 -26.02
C ASP A 491 -17.75 -58.76 -26.45
N ASP A 492 -17.40 -58.29 -27.64
CA ASP A 492 -16.40 -58.56 -28.68
C ASP A 492 -16.80 -57.61 -29.83
N ASP A 493 -15.90 -57.43 -30.80
CA ASP A 493 -16.19 -57.17 -32.21
C ASP A 493 -16.56 -55.73 -32.69
N ASP A 494 -15.54 -55.14 -33.33
CA ASP A 494 -15.42 -55.06 -34.81
C ASP A 494 -15.66 -53.74 -35.56
N ASP A 495 -14.68 -53.52 -36.45
CA ASP A 495 -14.74 -52.97 -37.82
C ASP A 495 -15.04 -51.47 -38.00
N ASP A 496 -14.47 -50.73 -38.95
CA ASP A 496 -13.42 -50.94 -39.95
C ASP A 496 -13.23 -49.55 -40.64
N ASP A 497 -12.02 -49.36 -41.17
CA ASP A 497 -11.69 -48.74 -42.46
C ASP A 497 -11.99 -47.26 -42.81
N ASP A 498 -10.88 -46.61 -43.20
CA ASP A 498 -10.67 -45.87 -44.47
C ASP A 498 -11.43 -44.53 -44.68
N ASP A 499 -10.87 -43.46 -45.25
CA ASP A 499 -9.77 -43.29 -46.21
C ASP A 499 -9.52 -41.77 -46.41
N ASP A 500 -8.38 -41.44 -47.05
CA ASP A 500 -8.09 -40.26 -47.90
C ASP A 500 -7.88 -38.88 -47.23
N ASP A 501 -6.91 -38.01 -47.60
CA ASP A 501 -5.85 -38.06 -48.60
C ASP A 501 -4.95 -36.79 -48.44
N ASP A 502 -3.78 -36.87 -49.08
CA ASP A 502 -2.96 -35.79 -49.67
C ASP A 502 -1.88 -35.02 -48.87
N ASP A 503 -0.66 -35.52 -49.04
CA ASP A 503 0.60 -34.77 -49.18
C ASP A 503 0.76 -34.20 -50.62
N ASP A 504 1.56 -33.13 -50.73
CA ASP A 504 2.33 -32.61 -51.88
C ASP A 504 1.62 -31.89 -53.07
N GLU A 505 1.67 -30.55 -53.08
CA GLU A 505 2.40 -29.73 -54.10
C GLU A 505 2.52 -28.23 -53.72
#